data_AF-A0AAP5J7Z5-F1
#
_entry.id   AF-A0AAP5J7Z5-F1
#
_cell.length_a   1.000
_cell.length_b   1.000
_cell.length_c   1.000
_cell.angle_alpha   90.00
_cell.angle_beta   90.00
_cell.angle_gamma   90.00
#
_symmetry.space_group_name_H-M   'P 1'
#
loop_
_entity.id
_entity.type
_entity.pdbx_description
1 polymer ?
#
loop_
_entity_poly.entity_id
_entity_poly.type
_entity_poly.pdbx_seq_one_letter_code
_entity_poly.pdbx_strand_id
1 'polypeptide(L)'
;MKDVSLFLLKKVFKSRLNWIILALFVSVLGVTFYFNSQTANSVSLERELETRLVDRERVINEYEAKLSQMSDTSSEEYQFAKSNLELQKNLLKRKTEILTLLKEGRWKEAYYLQWQDEEKNYEFVSNDPTASSGLKMGVDRERKIYQALYPLNIKEHTLEFPTHGIDQIVWILEVIIPSLFVVAIIFMLTQLFAERYQNHLDTAHLYPFSKVTFALSSLGVGVGYVTVLFIGICGFSFLVGSLISGFGQLDYPYPIYSLLNQEVTIGKIQDVLFPGLLLAFLAFIVIVEVVYLIAYFFKQKMPVLFLSLIGIVGLLFGIQTIQPLQRIAHLIPFTYLRSVEILSGRLSKQIDNVDLNWSMGMVLLPCLIILLLVGILFIERWGSSRKKEVFKV
;
A
#
# COMPACT_ATOMS: atom_id res chain seq x y z
N MET A 1 23.04 -16.19 25.04
CA MET A 1 22.21 -15.53 24.01
C MET A 1 22.35 -16.22 22.65
N LYS A 2 23.57 -16.31 22.09
CA LYS A 2 23.83 -16.93 20.77
C LYS A 2 23.22 -18.33 20.59
N ASP A 3 23.36 -19.21 21.59
CA ASP A 3 22.89 -20.60 21.48
C ASP A 3 21.36 -20.73 21.50
N VAL A 4 20.67 -19.88 22.28
CA VAL A 4 19.20 -19.82 22.33
C VAL A 4 18.64 -19.30 21.00
N SER A 5 19.21 -18.20 20.50
CA SER A 5 18.78 -17.62 19.22
C SER A 5 19.00 -18.61 18.07
N LEU A 6 20.14 -19.31 18.05
CA LEU A 6 20.45 -20.32 17.03
C LEU A 6 19.52 -21.54 17.09
N PHE A 7 19.14 -21.98 18.29
CA PHE A 7 18.13 -23.02 18.49
C PHE A 7 16.77 -22.61 17.92
N LEU A 8 16.29 -21.42 18.28
CA LEU A 8 15.00 -20.90 17.79
C LEU A 8 15.01 -20.68 16.27
N LEU A 9 16.11 -20.14 15.70
CA LEU A 9 16.27 -19.98 14.25
C LEU A 9 16.20 -21.32 13.51
N LYS A 10 16.94 -22.34 13.96
CA LYS A 10 16.90 -23.68 13.35
C LYS A 10 15.49 -24.26 13.34
N LYS A 11 14.72 -24.01 14.39
CA LYS A 11 13.34 -24.46 14.52
C LYS A 11 12.44 -23.83 13.47
N VAL A 12 12.57 -22.52 13.29
CA VAL A 12 11.83 -21.75 12.29
C VAL A 12 12.13 -22.27 10.87
N PHE A 13 13.39 -22.48 10.50
CA PHE A 13 13.75 -22.97 9.16
C PHE A 13 13.31 -24.41 8.87
N LYS A 14 13.24 -25.27 9.89
CA LYS A 14 12.78 -26.66 9.74
C LYS A 14 11.26 -26.81 9.67
N SER A 15 10.50 -25.77 10.00
CA SER A 15 9.04 -25.81 9.99
C SER A 15 8.50 -25.87 8.57
N ARG A 16 7.84 -26.99 8.20
CA ARG A 16 7.15 -27.14 6.90
C ARG A 16 6.10 -26.06 6.66
N LEU A 17 5.43 -25.59 7.72
CA LEU A 17 4.42 -24.55 7.64
C LEU A 17 5.01 -23.21 7.18
N ASN A 18 6.24 -22.88 7.56
CA ASN A 18 6.88 -21.64 7.16
C ASN A 18 7.21 -21.65 5.65
N TRP A 19 7.58 -22.81 5.10
CA TRP A 19 7.75 -22.98 3.66
C TRP A 19 6.44 -22.87 2.88
N ILE A 20 5.33 -23.37 3.44
CA ILE A 20 3.99 -23.19 2.86
C ILE A 20 3.63 -21.71 2.79
N ILE A 21 3.89 -20.95 3.85
CA ILE A 21 3.64 -19.50 3.89
C ILE A 21 4.49 -18.77 2.84
N LEU A 22 5.77 -19.13 2.70
CA LEU A 22 6.62 -18.55 1.67
C LEU A 22 6.11 -18.87 0.25
N ALA A 23 5.73 -20.13 -0.01
CA ALA A 23 5.15 -20.53 -1.28
C ALA A 23 3.84 -19.78 -1.58
N LEU A 24 3.02 -19.53 -0.56
CA LEU A 24 1.80 -18.74 -0.68
C LEU A 24 2.12 -17.29 -1.09
N PHE A 25 3.12 -16.64 -0.47
CA PHE A 25 3.53 -15.30 -0.89
C PHE A 25 4.01 -15.26 -2.33
N VAL A 26 4.90 -16.19 -2.71
CA VAL A 26 5.41 -16.26 -4.09
C VAL A 26 4.27 -16.49 -5.08
N SER A 27 3.32 -17.36 -4.75
CA SER A 27 2.15 -17.62 -5.60
C SER A 27 1.24 -16.39 -5.72
N VAL A 28 0.90 -15.72 -4.62
CA VAL A 28 0.04 -14.53 -4.65
C VAL A 28 0.71 -13.40 -5.42
N LEU A 29 1.99 -13.12 -5.14
CA LEU A 29 2.75 -12.10 -5.86
C LEU A 29 2.85 -12.42 -7.36
N GLY A 30 3.11 -13.67 -7.72
CA GLY A 30 3.19 -14.09 -9.13
C GLY A 30 1.86 -13.96 -9.86
N VAL A 31 0.75 -14.37 -9.24
CA VAL A 31 -0.59 -14.26 -9.83
C VAL A 31 -0.99 -12.79 -9.98
N THR A 32 -0.82 -11.97 -8.94
CA THR A 32 -1.16 -10.55 -9.03
C THR A 32 -0.29 -9.82 -10.03
N PHE A 33 1.01 -10.11 -10.07
CA PHE A 33 1.90 -9.54 -11.07
C PHE A 33 1.45 -9.89 -12.50
N TYR A 34 1.10 -11.15 -12.75
CA TYR A 34 0.60 -11.59 -14.06
C TYR A 34 -0.64 -10.80 -14.48
N PHE A 35 -1.63 -10.67 -13.59
CA PHE A 35 -2.83 -9.89 -13.88
C PHE A 35 -2.52 -8.41 -14.08
N ASN A 36 -1.70 -7.80 -13.23
CA ASN A 36 -1.29 -6.40 -13.37
C ASN A 36 -0.58 -6.17 -14.71
N SER A 37 0.32 -7.06 -15.13
CA SER A 37 1.02 -6.93 -16.40
C SER A 37 0.08 -7.01 -17.60
N GLN A 38 -0.99 -7.80 -17.52
CA GLN A 38 -2.00 -7.85 -18.58
C GLN A 38 -2.87 -6.60 -18.58
N THR A 39 -3.28 -6.13 -17.40
CA THR A 39 -4.19 -4.99 -17.29
C THR A 39 -3.50 -3.66 -17.54
N ALA A 40 -2.26 -3.46 -17.07
CA ALA A 40 -1.52 -2.22 -17.20
C ALA A 40 -1.41 -1.73 -18.65
N ASN A 41 -1.19 -2.65 -19.59
CA ASN A 41 -1.15 -2.31 -21.02
C ASN A 41 -2.52 -1.85 -21.54
N SER A 42 -3.60 -2.46 -21.06
CA SER A 42 -4.96 -2.14 -21.51
C SER A 42 -5.47 -0.79 -21.02
N VAL A 43 -4.88 -0.24 -19.96
CA VAL A 43 -5.28 1.02 -19.30
C VAL A 43 -4.25 2.14 -19.46
N SER A 44 -3.27 1.97 -20.34
CA SER A 44 -2.28 3.02 -20.67
C SER A 44 -2.90 4.14 -21.51
N LEU A 45 -2.37 5.38 -21.43
CA LEU A 45 -2.82 6.48 -22.31
C LEU A 45 -2.69 6.13 -23.78
N GLU A 46 -1.62 5.43 -24.18
CA GLU A 46 -1.45 4.94 -25.55
C GLU A 46 -2.66 4.12 -26.00
N ARG A 47 -3.06 3.14 -25.19
CA ARG A 47 -4.17 2.25 -25.53
C ARG A 47 -5.52 2.96 -25.47
N GLU A 48 -5.71 3.81 -24.48
CA GLU A 48 -6.90 4.63 -24.35
C GLU A 48 -7.09 5.54 -25.57
N LEU A 49 -6.03 6.21 -26.03
CA LEU A 49 -6.05 7.04 -27.22
C LEU A 49 -6.36 6.22 -28.46
N GLU A 50 -5.74 5.05 -28.65
CA GLU A 50 -6.06 4.16 -29.77
C GLU A 50 -7.54 3.80 -29.83
N THR A 51 -8.13 3.41 -28.70
CA THR A 51 -9.56 3.07 -28.64
C THR A 51 -10.44 4.30 -28.90
N ARG A 52 -10.16 5.43 -28.22
CA ARG A 52 -10.95 6.66 -28.36
C ARG A 52 -10.86 7.28 -29.76
N LEU A 53 -9.73 7.10 -30.47
CA LEU A 53 -9.58 7.57 -31.86
C LEU A 53 -10.50 6.81 -32.81
N VAL A 54 -10.60 5.47 -32.69
CA VAL A 54 -11.52 4.66 -33.50
C VAL A 54 -12.98 5.06 -33.28
N ASP A 55 -13.38 5.27 -32.04
CA ASP A 55 -14.75 5.71 -31.73
C ASP A 55 -15.02 7.13 -32.26
N ARG A 56 -14.03 8.01 -32.18
CA ARG A 56 -14.13 9.37 -32.70
C ARG A 56 -14.21 9.42 -34.23
N GLU A 57 -13.48 8.56 -34.94
CA GLU A 57 -13.64 8.39 -36.40
C GLU A 57 -15.04 7.93 -36.76
N ARG A 58 -15.63 7.00 -36.00
CA ARG A 58 -17.04 6.58 -36.19
C ARG A 58 -18.00 7.75 -36.03
N VAL A 59 -17.87 8.53 -34.96
CA VAL A 59 -18.69 9.72 -34.70
C VAL A 59 -18.54 10.76 -35.82
N ILE A 60 -17.33 11.00 -36.31
CA ILE A 60 -17.08 11.90 -37.45
C ILE A 60 -17.83 11.42 -38.69
N ASN A 61 -17.74 10.13 -39.03
CA ASN A 61 -18.44 9.55 -40.18
C ASN A 61 -19.97 9.67 -40.04
N GLU A 62 -20.50 9.49 -38.83
CA GLU A 62 -21.94 9.67 -38.55
C GLU A 62 -22.39 11.12 -38.77
N TYR A 63 -21.62 12.10 -38.28
CA TYR A 63 -21.93 13.52 -38.52
C TYR A 63 -21.78 13.90 -40.00
N GLU A 64 -20.77 13.39 -40.71
CA GLU A 64 -20.61 13.61 -42.15
C GLU A 64 -21.79 13.04 -42.95
N ALA A 65 -22.21 11.81 -42.64
CA ALA A 65 -23.38 11.19 -43.25
C ALA A 65 -24.66 11.98 -42.94
N LYS A 66 -24.87 12.38 -41.67
CA LYS A 66 -26.03 13.18 -41.26
C LYS A 66 -26.09 14.50 -42.01
N LEU A 67 -24.98 15.23 -42.09
CA LEU A 67 -24.90 16.51 -42.81
C LEU A 67 -25.13 16.34 -44.32
N SER A 68 -24.70 15.22 -44.92
CA SER A 68 -24.92 14.95 -46.34
C SER A 68 -26.39 14.69 -46.71
N GLN A 69 -27.21 14.25 -45.73
CA GLN A 69 -28.63 13.97 -45.91
C GLN A 69 -29.53 15.18 -45.62
N MET A 70 -28.98 16.25 -45.03
CA MET A 70 -29.71 17.48 -44.76
C MET A 70 -29.70 18.39 -45.99
N SER A 71 -30.88 18.75 -46.49
CA SER A 71 -31.04 19.71 -47.58
C SER A 71 -30.97 21.17 -47.13
N ASP A 72 -31.46 21.48 -45.91
CA ASP A 72 -31.46 22.83 -45.36
C ASP A 72 -30.18 23.11 -44.55
N THR A 73 -29.20 23.68 -45.25
CA THR A 73 -27.91 24.10 -44.68
C THR A 73 -28.01 25.33 -43.77
N SER A 74 -29.16 26.01 -43.73
CA SER A 74 -29.38 27.18 -42.87
C SER A 74 -30.03 26.84 -41.53
N SER A 75 -30.53 25.60 -41.38
CA SER A 75 -31.17 25.14 -40.14
C SER A 75 -30.21 25.14 -38.95
N GLU A 76 -30.75 25.42 -37.75
CA GLU A 76 -29.99 25.35 -36.50
C GLU A 76 -29.37 23.96 -36.29
N GLU A 77 -30.10 22.90 -36.66
CA GLU A 77 -29.61 21.52 -36.54
C GLU A 77 -28.39 21.26 -37.44
N TYR A 78 -28.40 21.77 -38.68
CA TYR A 78 -27.26 21.67 -39.59
C TYR A 78 -26.05 22.42 -39.03
N GLN A 79 -26.24 23.66 -38.57
CA GLN A 79 -25.14 24.46 -38.01
C GLN A 79 -24.55 23.83 -36.75
N PHE A 80 -25.39 23.28 -35.87
CA PHE A 80 -24.95 22.54 -34.69
C PHE A 80 -24.16 21.28 -35.06
N ALA A 81 -24.67 20.48 -35.99
CA ALA A 81 -24.00 19.27 -36.47
C ALA A 81 -22.65 19.60 -37.15
N LYS A 82 -22.58 20.67 -37.94
CA LYS A 82 -21.36 21.15 -38.59
C LYS A 82 -20.32 21.62 -37.58
N SER A 83 -20.74 22.43 -36.59
CA SER A 83 -19.85 22.90 -35.51
C SER A 83 -19.31 21.74 -34.70
N ASN A 84 -20.15 20.74 -34.38
CA ASN A 84 -19.69 19.54 -33.68
C ASN A 84 -18.73 18.73 -34.54
N LEU A 85 -19.01 18.52 -35.83
CA LEU A 85 -18.09 17.83 -36.74
C LEU A 85 -16.69 18.48 -36.75
N GLU A 86 -16.64 19.81 -36.84
CA GLU A 86 -15.38 20.56 -36.83
C GLU A 86 -14.62 20.39 -35.51
N LEU A 87 -15.33 20.49 -34.37
CA LEU A 87 -14.76 20.20 -33.05
C LEU A 87 -14.21 18.77 -32.99
N GLN A 88 -14.97 17.78 -33.49
CA GLN A 88 -14.57 16.38 -33.45
C GLN A 88 -13.31 16.13 -34.29
N LYS A 89 -13.21 16.74 -35.49
CA LYS A 89 -12.03 16.67 -36.36
C LYS A 89 -10.79 17.31 -35.73
N ASN A 90 -10.94 18.47 -35.09
CA ASN A 90 -9.84 19.14 -34.40
C ASN A 90 -9.30 18.31 -33.24
N LEU A 91 -10.19 17.74 -32.43
CA LEU A 91 -9.82 16.82 -31.36
C LEU A 91 -9.19 15.53 -31.88
N LEU A 92 -9.68 14.96 -33.00
CA LEU A 92 -9.07 13.79 -33.63
C LEU A 92 -7.62 14.09 -34.01
N LYS A 93 -7.38 15.18 -34.75
CA LYS A 93 -6.03 15.62 -35.13
C LYS A 93 -5.11 15.76 -33.92
N ARG A 94 -5.59 16.43 -32.86
CA ARG A 94 -4.85 16.65 -31.63
C ARG A 94 -4.50 15.35 -30.90
N LYS A 95 -5.46 14.45 -30.73
CA LYS A 95 -5.23 13.16 -30.05
C LYS A 95 -4.36 12.21 -30.87
N THR A 96 -4.44 12.26 -32.21
CA THR A 96 -3.52 11.54 -33.10
C THR A 96 -2.10 12.05 -32.96
N GLU A 97 -1.89 13.37 -32.88
CA GLU A 97 -0.56 13.96 -32.62
C GLU A 97 0.03 13.45 -31.29
N ILE A 98 -0.77 13.45 -30.21
CA ILE A 98 -0.34 12.91 -28.91
C ILE A 98 0.07 11.43 -29.05
N LEU A 99 -0.78 10.60 -29.68
CA LEU A 99 -0.48 9.18 -29.86
C LEU A 99 0.79 8.94 -30.69
N THR A 100 1.02 9.74 -31.74
CA THR A 100 2.24 9.67 -32.54
C THR A 100 3.47 10.01 -31.69
N LEU A 101 3.42 11.08 -30.91
CA LEU A 101 4.51 11.48 -30.01
C LEU A 101 4.82 10.39 -28.98
N LEU A 102 3.79 9.76 -28.40
CA LEU A 102 3.96 8.61 -27.51
C LEU A 102 4.66 7.44 -28.22
N LYS A 103 4.20 7.04 -29.41
CA LYS A 103 4.82 5.95 -30.20
C LYS A 103 6.28 6.24 -30.61
N GLU A 104 6.63 7.51 -30.80
CA GLU A 104 7.99 7.98 -31.10
C GLU A 104 8.89 8.09 -29.85
N GLY A 105 8.35 7.88 -28.65
CA GLY A 105 9.09 8.04 -27.39
C GLY A 105 9.31 9.50 -26.97
N ARG A 106 8.57 10.44 -27.57
CA ARG A 106 8.62 11.89 -27.29
C ARG A 106 7.64 12.24 -26.16
N TRP A 107 7.90 11.65 -24.99
CA TRP A 107 7.01 11.67 -23.83
C TRP A 107 6.73 13.08 -23.33
N LYS A 108 7.77 13.91 -23.21
CA LYS A 108 7.65 15.29 -22.75
C LYS A 108 6.67 16.09 -23.60
N GLU A 109 6.79 16.05 -24.93
CA GLU A 109 5.86 16.75 -25.81
C GLU A 109 4.45 16.19 -25.70
N ALA A 110 4.31 14.85 -25.71
CA ALA A 110 3.00 14.20 -25.59
C ALA A 110 2.27 14.63 -24.30
N TYR A 111 2.93 14.58 -23.14
CA TYR A 111 2.33 14.95 -21.86
C TYR A 111 2.09 16.44 -21.72
N TYR A 112 2.90 17.28 -22.36
CA TYR A 112 2.61 18.71 -22.41
C TYR A 112 1.28 18.98 -23.14
N LEU A 113 1.06 18.33 -24.29
CA LEU A 113 -0.21 18.46 -25.02
C LEU A 113 -1.38 17.86 -24.24
N GLN A 114 -1.17 16.72 -23.58
CA GLN A 114 -2.20 16.06 -22.75
C GLN A 114 -2.55 16.90 -21.53
N TRP A 115 -1.58 17.49 -20.83
CA TRP A 115 -1.82 18.42 -19.73
C TRP A 115 -2.67 19.63 -20.17
N GLN A 116 -2.39 20.21 -21.34
CA GLN A 116 -3.21 21.31 -21.88
C GLN A 116 -4.66 20.91 -22.14
N ASP A 117 -4.91 19.66 -22.55
CA ASP A 117 -6.26 19.15 -22.72
C ASP A 117 -6.95 18.96 -21.35
N GLU A 118 -6.23 18.44 -20.36
CA GLU A 118 -6.77 18.28 -19.00
C GLU A 118 -6.96 19.60 -18.25
N GLU A 119 -6.17 20.63 -18.54
CA GLU A 119 -6.36 21.99 -18.02
C GLU A 119 -7.72 22.54 -18.45
N LYS A 120 -8.08 22.39 -19.73
CA LYS A 120 -9.39 22.82 -20.25
C LYS A 120 -10.53 22.02 -19.63
N ASN A 121 -10.34 20.71 -19.46
CA ASN A 121 -11.33 19.86 -18.78
C ASN A 121 -11.54 20.31 -17.33
N TYR A 122 -10.46 20.62 -16.62
CA TYR A 122 -10.52 21.14 -15.26
C TYR A 122 -11.22 22.49 -15.21
N GLU A 123 -10.89 23.45 -16.09
CA GLU A 123 -11.57 24.74 -16.15
C GLU A 123 -13.08 24.58 -16.38
N PHE A 124 -13.49 23.68 -17.27
CA PHE A 124 -14.90 23.38 -17.50
C PHE A 124 -15.59 22.80 -16.25
N VAL A 125 -15.00 21.74 -15.66
CA VAL A 125 -15.59 21.01 -14.53
C VAL A 125 -15.55 21.81 -13.23
N SER A 126 -14.50 22.62 -13.00
CA SER A 126 -14.37 23.45 -11.80
C SER A 126 -15.40 24.58 -11.77
N ASN A 127 -15.68 25.19 -12.92
CA ASN A 127 -16.68 26.24 -13.09
C ASN A 127 -18.13 25.72 -13.11
N ASP A 128 -18.34 24.42 -13.31
CA ASP A 128 -19.67 23.81 -13.21
C ASP A 128 -20.13 23.76 -11.72
N PRO A 129 -21.21 24.48 -11.34
CA PRO A 129 -21.72 24.46 -9.98
C PRO A 129 -22.39 23.13 -9.60
N THR A 130 -22.77 22.31 -10.59
CA THR A 130 -23.42 21.00 -10.39
C THR A 130 -22.44 19.85 -10.27
N ALA A 131 -21.18 20.06 -10.67
CA ALA A 131 -20.14 19.04 -10.58
C ALA A 131 -19.82 18.68 -9.12
N SER A 132 -19.85 17.38 -8.82
CA SER A 132 -19.52 16.87 -7.49
C SER A 132 -18.07 17.17 -7.10
N SER A 133 -17.81 17.31 -5.80
CA SER A 133 -16.44 17.52 -5.28
C SER A 133 -15.49 16.39 -5.67
N GLY A 134 -15.98 15.14 -5.73
CA GLY A 134 -15.21 13.99 -6.18
C GLY A 134 -14.80 14.10 -7.64
N LEU A 135 -15.70 14.54 -8.52
CA LEU A 135 -15.39 14.75 -9.94
C LEU A 135 -14.36 15.88 -10.13
N LYS A 136 -14.57 17.03 -9.46
CA LYS A 136 -13.63 18.16 -9.49
C LYS A 136 -12.22 17.73 -9.08
N MET A 137 -12.13 16.91 -8.02
CA MET A 137 -10.87 16.39 -7.52
C MET A 137 -10.23 15.35 -8.44
N GLY A 138 -11.02 14.51 -9.10
CA GLY A 138 -10.54 13.53 -10.06
C GLY A 138 -9.86 14.19 -11.26
N VAL A 139 -10.55 15.18 -11.86
CA VAL A 139 -10.03 15.94 -13.02
C VAL A 139 -8.82 16.79 -12.61
N ASP A 140 -8.85 17.42 -11.44
CA ASP A 140 -7.70 18.16 -10.90
C ASP A 140 -6.47 17.26 -10.70
N ARG A 141 -6.67 16.06 -10.16
CA ARG A 141 -5.60 15.08 -9.97
C ARG A 141 -4.99 14.68 -11.30
N GLU A 142 -5.80 14.37 -12.30
CA GLU A 142 -5.33 13.94 -13.62
C GLU A 142 -4.52 15.03 -14.31
N ARG A 143 -5.03 16.27 -14.31
CA ARG A 143 -4.32 17.47 -14.76
C ARG A 143 -2.94 17.60 -14.10
N LYS A 144 -2.88 17.53 -12.77
CA LYS A 144 -1.64 17.67 -12.01
C LYS A 144 -0.66 16.52 -12.23
N ILE A 145 -1.15 15.30 -12.51
CA ILE A 145 -0.29 14.16 -12.87
C ILE A 145 0.46 14.47 -14.18
N TYR A 146 -0.23 14.88 -15.24
CA TYR A 146 0.44 15.22 -16.50
C TYR A 146 1.34 16.46 -16.39
N GLN A 147 0.94 17.43 -15.56
CA GLN A 147 1.79 18.57 -15.21
C GLN A 147 3.11 18.14 -14.55
N ALA A 148 3.09 17.10 -13.71
CA ALA A 148 4.28 16.55 -13.07
C ALA A 148 5.06 15.57 -13.97
N LEU A 149 4.41 14.87 -14.89
CA LEU A 149 5.03 13.90 -15.81
C LEU A 149 5.81 14.57 -16.95
N TYR A 150 5.29 15.64 -17.56
CA TYR A 150 5.94 16.25 -18.74
C TYR A 150 7.41 16.66 -18.52
N PRO A 151 7.84 17.23 -17.36
CA PRO A 151 9.25 17.59 -17.18
C PRO A 151 10.16 16.37 -17.00
N LEU A 152 9.62 15.22 -16.55
CA LEU A 152 10.38 14.01 -16.31
C LEU A 152 10.78 13.30 -17.60
N ASN A 153 9.96 13.43 -18.67
CA ASN A 153 10.19 12.81 -19.97
C ASN A 153 10.36 11.27 -19.90
N ILE A 154 9.43 10.61 -19.22
CA ILE A 154 9.48 9.18 -18.92
C ILE A 154 8.20 8.51 -19.37
N LYS A 155 8.22 7.24 -19.74
CA LYS A 155 6.97 6.56 -20.07
C LYS A 155 6.08 6.44 -18.82
N GLU A 156 4.89 7.01 -18.91
CA GLU A 156 3.84 6.85 -17.91
C GLU A 156 3.47 5.38 -17.72
N HIS A 157 3.02 5.07 -16.53
CA HIS A 157 2.47 3.78 -16.18
C HIS A 157 1.47 3.93 -15.05
N THR A 158 0.52 3.01 -14.98
CA THR A 158 -0.50 3.03 -13.95
C THR A 158 0.06 2.55 -12.61
N LEU A 159 -0.18 3.33 -11.56
CA LEU A 159 0.10 2.92 -10.17
C LEU A 159 -1.00 2.01 -9.60
N GLU A 160 -2.17 1.91 -10.27
CA GLU A 160 -3.26 1.03 -9.86
C GLU A 160 -2.97 -0.43 -10.21
N PHE A 161 -2.28 -0.66 -11.34
CA PHE A 161 -1.80 -1.96 -11.78
C PHE A 161 -0.27 -1.94 -11.90
N PRO A 162 0.44 -1.87 -10.75
CA PRO A 162 1.88 -1.67 -10.72
C PRO A 162 2.60 -2.82 -11.41
N THR A 163 3.61 -2.48 -12.22
CA THR A 163 4.46 -3.46 -12.91
C THR A 163 5.95 -3.19 -12.72
N HIS A 164 6.37 -1.97 -12.41
CA HIS A 164 7.77 -1.65 -12.14
C HIS A 164 8.18 -2.03 -10.73
N GLY A 165 9.49 -2.21 -10.53
CA GLY A 165 10.05 -2.62 -9.24
C GLY A 165 9.67 -1.72 -8.07
N ILE A 166 9.77 -0.39 -8.24
CA ILE A 166 9.42 0.58 -7.19
C ILE A 166 7.92 0.54 -6.86
N ASP A 167 7.06 0.61 -7.88
CA ASP A 167 5.59 0.62 -7.71
C ASP A 167 5.10 -0.64 -7.01
N GLN A 168 5.71 -1.78 -7.34
CA GLN A 168 5.43 -3.08 -6.75
C GLN A 168 5.72 -3.11 -5.24
N ILE A 169 6.78 -2.46 -4.77
CA ILE A 169 7.04 -2.32 -3.32
C ILE A 169 5.94 -1.47 -2.67
N VAL A 170 5.57 -0.34 -3.27
CA VAL A 170 4.51 0.52 -2.74
C VAL A 170 3.18 -0.22 -2.65
N TRP A 171 2.84 -1.01 -3.67
CA TRP A 171 1.66 -1.85 -3.66
C TRP A 171 1.69 -2.97 -2.62
N ILE A 172 2.86 -3.59 -2.39
CA ILE A 172 3.03 -4.52 -1.27
C ILE A 172 2.71 -3.82 0.04
N LEU A 173 3.20 -2.59 0.26
CA LEU A 173 2.95 -1.83 1.47
C LEU A 173 1.47 -1.43 1.61
N GLU A 174 0.79 -1.11 0.51
CA GLU A 174 -0.64 -0.76 0.52
C GLU A 174 -1.54 -1.98 0.73
N VAL A 175 -1.23 -3.12 0.11
CA VAL A 175 -2.16 -4.24 -0.02
C VAL A 175 -1.70 -5.47 0.75
N ILE A 176 -0.50 -5.96 0.48
CA ILE A 176 -0.01 -7.25 1.01
C ILE A 176 0.35 -7.14 2.50
N ILE A 177 1.01 -6.06 2.91
CA ILE A 177 1.44 -5.87 4.29
C ILE A 177 0.26 -5.80 5.28
N PRO A 178 -0.76 -4.96 5.05
CA PRO A 178 -1.90 -4.87 5.96
C PRO A 178 -2.81 -6.11 5.96
N SER A 179 -2.68 -7.01 4.99
CA SER A 179 -3.59 -8.16 4.84
C SER A 179 -2.87 -9.50 5.08
N LEU A 180 -2.30 -10.10 4.04
CA LEU A 180 -1.73 -11.44 4.07
C LEU A 180 -0.48 -11.50 4.96
N PHE A 181 0.37 -10.48 4.91
CA PHE A 181 1.60 -10.44 5.69
C PHE A 181 1.33 -10.44 7.19
N VAL A 182 0.44 -9.56 7.67
CA VAL A 182 0.12 -9.48 9.10
C VAL A 182 -0.45 -10.79 9.64
N VAL A 183 -1.32 -11.46 8.88
CA VAL A 183 -1.88 -12.77 9.25
C VAL A 183 -0.77 -13.84 9.32
N ALA A 184 0.11 -13.87 8.33
CA ALA A 184 1.22 -14.81 8.30
C ALA A 184 2.16 -14.61 9.49
N ILE A 185 2.60 -13.39 9.78
CA ILE A 185 3.50 -13.13 10.91
C ILE A 185 2.83 -13.46 12.24
N ILE A 186 1.54 -13.17 12.44
CA ILE A 186 0.83 -13.54 13.67
C ILE A 186 0.84 -15.06 13.85
N PHE A 187 0.57 -15.82 12.79
CA PHE A 187 0.60 -17.27 12.84
C PHE A 187 2.00 -17.79 13.22
N MET A 188 3.05 -17.28 12.56
CA MET A 188 4.41 -17.72 12.78
C MET A 188 4.94 -17.32 14.17
N LEU A 189 4.65 -16.11 14.63
CA LEU A 189 4.97 -15.64 15.97
C LEU A 189 4.23 -16.43 17.05
N THR A 190 2.98 -16.81 16.79
CA THR A 190 2.23 -17.69 17.70
C THR A 190 2.92 -19.04 17.84
N GLN A 191 3.38 -19.65 16.74
CA GLN A 191 4.15 -20.89 16.82
C GLN A 191 5.46 -20.68 17.59
N LEU A 192 6.17 -19.59 17.35
CA LEU A 192 7.44 -19.29 18.02
C LEU A 192 7.26 -19.10 19.53
N PHE A 193 6.26 -18.33 19.97
CA PHE A 193 6.10 -17.92 21.36
C PHE A 193 5.26 -18.87 22.20
N ALA A 194 4.18 -19.42 21.66
CA ALA A 194 3.31 -20.30 22.44
C ALA A 194 3.88 -21.71 22.61
N GLU A 195 4.85 -22.13 21.79
CA GLU A 195 5.43 -23.47 21.86
C GLU A 195 6.33 -23.70 23.09
N ARG A 196 6.74 -22.63 23.79
CA ARG A 196 7.40 -22.77 25.11
C ARG A 196 6.45 -23.30 26.19
N TYR A 197 5.15 -23.25 25.95
CA TYR A 197 4.15 -23.73 26.88
C TYR A 197 3.65 -25.11 26.48
N GLN A 198 3.97 -26.12 27.29
CA GLN A 198 3.43 -27.47 27.13
C GLN A 198 2.49 -27.74 28.29
N ASN A 199 1.24 -28.10 28.01
CA ASN A 199 0.20 -28.30 29.03
C ASN A 199 0.09 -27.14 30.03
N HIS A 200 0.18 -25.88 29.55
CA HIS A 200 0.16 -24.64 30.35
C HIS A 200 1.38 -24.42 31.25
N LEU A 201 2.34 -25.36 31.25
CA LEU A 201 3.58 -25.25 31.99
C LEU A 201 4.63 -24.60 31.10
N ASP A 202 5.32 -23.64 31.70
CA ASP A 202 6.42 -22.92 31.07
C ASP A 202 7.66 -23.80 31.03
N THR A 203 7.99 -24.34 29.86
CA THR A 203 9.18 -25.17 29.65
C THR A 203 10.47 -24.36 29.59
N ALA A 204 10.41 -23.02 29.58
CA ALA A 204 11.60 -22.17 29.59
C ALA A 204 12.52 -22.47 30.81
N HIS A 205 11.94 -22.96 31.90
CA HIS A 205 12.65 -23.39 33.11
C HIS A 205 13.55 -24.62 32.93
N LEU A 206 13.27 -25.46 31.93
CA LEU A 206 14.08 -26.66 31.65
C LEU A 206 15.39 -26.30 30.96
N TYR A 207 15.49 -25.09 30.42
CA TYR A 207 16.71 -24.61 29.79
C TYR A 207 17.63 -23.97 30.83
N PRO A 208 18.97 -24.07 30.64
CA PRO A 208 19.95 -23.48 31.55
C PRO A 208 20.10 -21.96 31.35
N PHE A 209 18.99 -21.24 31.13
CA PHE A 209 18.98 -19.80 30.86
C PHE A 209 17.96 -19.07 31.75
N SER A 210 18.21 -17.79 32.01
CA SER A 210 17.22 -16.96 32.71
C SER A 210 16.01 -16.70 31.82
N LYS A 211 14.82 -16.52 32.43
CA LYS A 211 13.60 -16.17 31.70
C LYS A 211 13.73 -14.89 30.88
N VAL A 212 14.40 -13.88 31.44
CA VAL A 212 14.66 -12.61 30.77
C VAL A 212 15.55 -12.80 29.54
N THR A 213 16.60 -13.62 29.66
CA THR A 213 17.48 -13.94 28.52
C THR A 213 16.72 -14.72 27.44
N PHE A 214 15.85 -15.64 27.83
CA PHE A 214 14.98 -16.36 26.90
C PHE A 214 14.02 -15.39 26.19
N ALA A 215 13.33 -14.52 26.94
CA ALA A 215 12.41 -13.52 26.41
C ALA A 215 13.09 -12.60 25.38
N LEU A 216 14.23 -12.00 25.72
CA LEU A 216 15.02 -11.17 24.80
C LEU A 216 15.45 -11.94 23.55
N SER A 217 15.87 -13.19 23.71
CA SER A 217 16.27 -14.03 22.58
C SER A 217 15.07 -14.37 21.68
N SER A 218 13.90 -14.66 22.27
CA SER A 218 12.66 -14.93 21.54
C SER A 218 12.18 -13.69 20.78
N LEU A 219 12.12 -12.52 21.42
CA LEU A 219 11.75 -11.26 20.78
C LEU A 219 12.72 -10.93 19.64
N GLY A 220 14.03 -11.02 19.87
CA GLY A 220 15.04 -10.77 18.84
C GLY A 220 14.93 -11.73 17.65
N VAL A 221 14.64 -13.01 17.89
CA VAL A 221 14.37 -13.98 16.80
C VAL A 221 13.05 -13.66 16.09
N GLY A 222 12.01 -13.25 16.82
CA GLY A 222 10.74 -12.80 16.24
C GLY A 222 10.91 -11.60 15.31
N VAL A 223 11.59 -10.55 15.77
CA VAL A 223 11.91 -9.36 14.95
C VAL A 223 12.77 -9.75 13.75
N GLY A 224 13.86 -10.49 13.97
CA GLY A 224 14.75 -10.92 12.88
C GLY A 224 14.02 -11.74 11.82
N TYR A 225 13.10 -12.61 12.25
CA TYR A 225 12.30 -13.41 11.34
C TYR A 225 11.33 -12.57 10.49
N VAL A 226 10.57 -11.67 11.12
CA VAL A 226 9.67 -10.75 10.40
C VAL A 226 10.46 -9.86 9.44
N THR A 227 11.65 -9.41 9.85
CA THR A 227 12.56 -8.60 9.02
C THR A 227 12.97 -9.35 7.76
N VAL A 228 13.44 -10.59 7.89
CA VAL A 228 13.87 -11.41 6.74
C VAL A 228 12.70 -11.66 5.78
N LEU A 229 11.52 -11.96 6.29
CA LEU A 229 10.34 -12.16 5.45
C LEU A 229 9.92 -10.87 4.73
N PHE A 230 9.94 -9.75 5.44
CA PHE A 230 9.60 -8.44 4.88
C PHE A 230 10.56 -8.03 3.75
N ILE A 231 11.87 -8.12 4.00
CA ILE A 231 12.90 -7.86 2.99
C ILE A 231 12.79 -8.87 1.84
N GLY A 232 12.53 -10.14 2.13
CA GLY A 232 12.37 -11.18 1.11
C GLY A 232 11.23 -10.90 0.15
N ILE A 233 10.06 -10.49 0.66
CA ILE A 233 8.89 -10.16 -0.15
C ILE A 233 9.10 -8.87 -0.95
N CYS A 234 9.61 -7.81 -0.31
CA CYS A 234 9.89 -6.55 -1.01
C CYS A 234 10.97 -6.75 -2.08
N GLY A 235 12.05 -7.46 -1.75
CA GLY A 235 13.16 -7.75 -2.66
C GLY A 235 12.75 -8.63 -3.83
N PHE A 236 11.97 -9.70 -3.58
CA PHE A 236 11.46 -10.55 -4.65
C PHE A 236 10.56 -9.76 -5.62
N SER A 237 9.63 -8.99 -5.10
CA SER A 237 8.70 -8.21 -5.91
C SER A 237 9.39 -7.09 -6.68
N PHE A 238 10.34 -6.40 -6.06
CA PHE A 238 11.21 -5.43 -6.73
C PHE A 238 11.98 -6.06 -7.88
N LEU A 239 12.57 -7.24 -7.67
CA LEU A 239 13.32 -7.96 -8.70
C LEU A 239 12.41 -8.37 -9.88
N VAL A 240 11.25 -8.97 -9.60
CA VAL A 240 10.31 -9.40 -10.64
C VAL A 240 9.84 -8.20 -11.48
N GLY A 241 9.41 -7.11 -10.83
CA GLY A 241 8.99 -5.90 -11.54
C GLY A 241 10.13 -5.26 -12.34
N SER A 242 11.33 -5.20 -11.75
CA SER A 242 12.50 -4.62 -12.42
C SER A 242 12.93 -5.41 -13.65
N LEU A 243 12.85 -6.74 -13.61
CA LEU A 243 13.24 -7.60 -14.73
C LEU A 243 12.26 -7.55 -15.91
N ILE A 244 10.98 -7.27 -15.65
CA ILE A 244 9.91 -7.36 -16.66
C ILE A 244 9.54 -5.99 -17.21
N SER A 245 9.40 -4.98 -16.35
CA SER A 245 8.96 -3.63 -16.75
C SER A 245 10.01 -2.55 -16.47
N GLY A 246 11.07 -2.88 -15.73
CA GLY A 246 12.12 -1.94 -15.36
C GLY A 246 11.97 -1.42 -13.93
N PHE A 247 12.99 -0.70 -13.47
CA PHE A 247 13.11 -0.28 -12.08
C PHE A 247 11.98 0.66 -11.62
N GLY A 248 11.44 1.48 -12.52
CA GLY A 248 10.61 2.64 -12.17
C GLY A 248 11.46 3.84 -11.77
N GLN A 249 10.81 4.93 -11.34
CA GLN A 249 11.51 6.15 -10.92
C GLN A 249 11.06 6.62 -9.54
N LEU A 250 12.01 7.11 -8.74
CA LEU A 250 11.73 7.57 -7.38
C LEU A 250 11.01 8.92 -7.33
N ASP A 251 11.15 9.73 -8.37
CA ASP A 251 10.44 10.98 -8.58
C ASP A 251 9.13 10.80 -9.37
N TYR A 252 8.70 9.55 -9.59
CA TYR A 252 7.43 9.28 -10.26
C TYR A 252 6.26 9.97 -9.52
N PRO A 253 5.36 10.66 -10.24
CA PRO A 253 4.22 11.37 -9.66
C PRO A 253 3.32 10.46 -8.82
N TYR A 254 3.10 10.85 -7.56
CA TYR A 254 2.22 10.13 -6.63
C TYR A 254 1.23 11.10 -5.97
N PRO A 255 -0.08 10.79 -5.93
CA PRO A 255 -1.09 11.69 -5.38
C PRO A 255 -1.03 11.75 -3.84
N ILE A 256 -0.95 12.98 -3.30
CA ILE A 256 -0.98 13.29 -1.88
C ILE A 256 -2.23 14.11 -1.57
N TYR A 257 -3.03 13.62 -0.64
CA TYR A 257 -4.32 14.15 -0.24
C TYR A 257 -4.17 15.01 1.02
N SER A 258 -4.64 16.25 0.95
CA SER A 258 -4.74 17.12 2.12
C SER A 258 -6.16 17.05 2.70
N LEU A 259 -6.28 16.78 4.00
CA LEU A 259 -7.55 16.90 4.71
C LEU A 259 -7.97 18.37 4.83
N LEU A 260 -7.01 19.25 5.17
CA LEU A 260 -7.27 20.67 5.48
C LEU A 260 -7.76 21.45 4.27
N ASN A 261 -7.18 21.21 3.09
CA ASN A 261 -7.46 22.00 1.89
C ASN A 261 -8.46 21.31 0.96
N GLN A 262 -8.86 20.06 1.25
CA GLN A 262 -9.61 19.18 0.34
C GLN A 262 -8.98 19.00 -1.06
N GLU A 263 -7.70 19.36 -1.22
CA GLU A 263 -6.97 19.33 -2.48
C GLU A 263 -6.14 18.04 -2.63
N VAL A 264 -5.86 17.71 -3.89
CA VAL A 264 -4.84 16.71 -4.25
C VAL A 264 -3.62 17.45 -4.75
N THR A 265 -2.47 17.16 -4.15
CA THR A 265 -1.16 17.61 -4.60
C THR A 265 -0.41 16.41 -5.17
N ILE A 266 0.60 16.66 -5.99
CA ILE A 266 1.41 15.59 -6.59
C ILE A 266 2.80 15.66 -5.98
N GLY A 267 3.11 14.65 -5.16
CA GLY A 267 4.44 14.44 -4.63
C GLY A 267 5.18 13.37 -5.43
N LYS A 268 6.30 12.91 -4.87
CA LYS A 268 7.11 11.83 -5.46
C LYS A 268 6.80 10.51 -4.77
N ILE A 269 6.86 9.42 -5.50
CA ILE A 269 6.64 8.08 -4.92
C ILE A 269 7.63 7.74 -3.79
N GLN A 270 8.86 8.27 -3.83
CA GLN A 270 9.82 8.12 -2.74
C GLN A 270 9.35 8.71 -1.40
N ASP A 271 8.51 9.75 -1.44
CA ASP A 271 8.03 10.47 -0.26
C ASP A 271 7.04 9.60 0.55
N VAL A 272 6.43 8.61 -0.10
CA VAL A 272 5.59 7.60 0.57
C VAL A 272 6.33 6.27 0.76
N LEU A 273 7.25 5.90 -0.14
CA LEU A 273 7.95 4.61 -0.11
C LEU A 273 8.86 4.45 1.12
N PHE A 274 9.89 5.29 1.26
CA PHE A 274 10.89 5.09 2.31
C PHE A 274 10.33 5.32 3.72
N PRO A 275 9.54 6.38 3.95
CA PRO A 275 8.85 6.54 5.22
C PRO A 275 7.86 5.38 5.46
N GLY A 276 7.21 4.89 4.40
CA GLY A 276 6.26 3.79 4.47
C GLY A 276 6.89 2.48 4.95
N LEU A 277 8.07 2.15 4.43
CA LEU A 277 8.89 1.02 4.85
C LEU A 277 9.26 1.13 6.34
N LEU A 278 9.66 2.33 6.80
CA LEU A 278 10.05 2.54 8.20
C LEU A 278 8.87 2.38 9.16
N LEU A 279 7.71 3.00 8.88
CA LEU A 279 6.52 2.86 9.73
C LEU A 279 6.05 1.41 9.82
N ALA A 280 6.00 0.71 8.68
CA ALA A 280 5.62 -0.70 8.65
C ALA A 280 6.57 -1.55 9.50
N PHE A 281 7.88 -1.31 9.38
CA PHE A 281 8.89 -2.00 10.16
C PHE A 281 8.74 -1.77 11.68
N LEU A 282 8.53 -0.52 12.10
CA LEU A 282 8.28 -0.20 13.51
C LEU A 282 7.00 -0.87 14.03
N ALA A 283 5.93 -0.87 13.24
CA ALA A 283 4.68 -1.54 13.59
C ALA A 283 4.87 -3.07 13.74
N PHE A 284 5.74 -3.69 12.94
CA PHE A 284 6.07 -5.11 13.11
C PHE A 284 6.72 -5.41 14.45
N ILE A 285 7.59 -4.54 14.96
CA ILE A 285 8.22 -4.73 16.27
C ILE A 285 7.14 -4.72 17.37
N VAL A 286 6.19 -3.77 17.30
CA VAL A 286 5.04 -3.73 18.22
C VAL A 286 4.22 -5.02 18.14
N ILE A 287 3.96 -5.54 16.93
CA ILE A 287 3.24 -6.81 16.75
C ILE A 287 3.99 -7.97 17.41
N VAL A 288 5.31 -8.05 17.24
CA VAL A 288 6.14 -9.07 17.87
C VAL A 288 5.97 -9.06 19.39
N GLU A 289 6.02 -7.88 20.01
CA GLU A 289 5.88 -7.72 21.47
C GLU A 289 4.46 -8.01 21.96
N VAL A 290 3.44 -7.56 21.23
CA VAL A 290 2.03 -7.82 21.57
C VAL A 290 1.71 -9.31 21.49
N VAL A 291 2.10 -10.00 20.41
CA VAL A 291 1.87 -11.45 20.28
C VAL A 291 2.63 -12.21 21.37
N TYR A 292 3.84 -11.76 21.73
CA TYR A 292 4.58 -12.33 22.86
C TYR A 292 3.82 -12.19 24.19
N LEU A 293 3.27 -11.00 24.48
CA LEU A 293 2.48 -10.76 25.69
C LEU A 293 1.22 -11.61 25.73
N ILE A 294 0.50 -11.71 24.61
CA ILE A 294 -0.67 -12.60 24.51
C ILE A 294 -0.23 -14.06 24.78
N ALA A 295 0.87 -14.51 24.19
CA ALA A 295 1.44 -15.83 24.47
C ALA A 295 1.77 -16.03 25.95
N TYR A 296 2.32 -15.01 26.61
CA TYR A 296 2.65 -15.05 28.03
C TYR A 296 1.42 -15.32 28.92
N PHE A 297 0.31 -14.64 28.66
CA PHE A 297 -0.90 -14.77 29.48
C PHE A 297 -1.69 -16.04 29.19
N PHE A 298 -1.89 -16.38 27.92
CA PHE A 298 -2.78 -17.47 27.53
C PHE A 298 -2.11 -18.85 27.47
N LYS A 299 -0.79 -18.91 27.23
CA LYS A 299 0.03 -20.14 27.31
C LYS A 299 -0.44 -21.31 26.43
N GLN A 300 -1.25 -21.03 25.41
CA GLN A 300 -1.78 -22.02 24.47
C GLN A 300 -1.80 -21.44 23.06
N LYS A 301 -1.50 -22.27 22.05
CA LYS A 301 -1.41 -21.82 20.65
C LYS A 301 -2.73 -21.25 20.12
N MET A 302 -3.84 -21.95 20.32
CA MET A 302 -5.13 -21.58 19.71
C MET A 302 -5.69 -20.25 20.25
N PRO A 303 -5.78 -20.02 21.58
CA PRO A 303 -6.20 -18.73 22.11
C PRO A 303 -5.28 -17.58 21.69
N VAL A 304 -3.96 -17.81 21.67
CA VAL A 304 -2.99 -16.79 21.27
C VAL A 304 -3.18 -16.37 19.82
N LEU A 305 -3.34 -17.34 18.92
CA LEU A 305 -3.61 -17.08 17.51
C LEU A 305 -4.89 -16.26 17.35
N PHE A 306 -5.99 -16.74 17.95
CA PHE A 306 -7.31 -16.11 17.81
C PHE A 306 -7.34 -14.68 18.34
N LEU A 307 -6.81 -14.46 19.54
CA LEU A 307 -6.79 -13.14 20.17
C LEU A 307 -5.83 -12.19 19.46
N SER A 308 -4.71 -12.69 18.94
CA SER A 308 -3.80 -11.86 18.14
C SER A 308 -4.46 -11.44 16.83
N LEU A 309 -5.17 -12.35 16.15
CA LEU A 309 -5.90 -12.00 14.93
C LEU A 309 -7.00 -10.97 15.20
N ILE A 310 -7.85 -11.18 16.21
CA ILE A 310 -8.90 -10.21 16.55
C ILE A 310 -8.30 -8.87 17.01
N GLY A 311 -7.32 -8.90 17.91
CA GLY A 311 -6.73 -7.70 18.47
C GLY A 311 -5.93 -6.88 17.47
N ILE A 312 -5.22 -7.53 16.55
CA ILE A 312 -4.34 -6.85 15.60
C ILE A 312 -5.09 -6.59 14.29
N VAL A 313 -5.56 -7.64 13.62
CA VAL A 313 -6.24 -7.54 12.31
C VAL A 313 -7.61 -6.90 12.48
N GLY A 314 -8.35 -7.26 13.53
CA GLY A 314 -9.65 -6.65 13.82
C GLY A 314 -9.56 -5.15 14.09
N LEU A 315 -8.55 -4.68 14.83
CA LEU A 315 -8.32 -3.23 15.00
C LEU A 315 -7.84 -2.56 13.71
N LEU A 316 -6.94 -3.20 12.96
CA LEU A 316 -6.41 -2.68 11.70
C LEU A 316 -7.49 -2.35 10.66
N PHE A 317 -8.47 -3.24 10.48
CA PHE A 317 -9.57 -3.03 9.54
C PHE A 317 -10.80 -2.38 10.18
N GLY A 318 -10.99 -2.57 11.48
CA GLY A 318 -12.12 -2.01 12.23
C GLY A 318 -12.19 -0.49 12.18
N ILE A 319 -11.05 0.20 12.03
CA ILE A 319 -11.03 1.66 11.84
C ILE A 319 -11.82 2.13 10.62
N GLN A 320 -12.03 1.33 9.57
CA GLN A 320 -12.78 1.81 8.40
C GLN A 320 -14.29 1.84 8.63
N THR A 321 -14.78 1.03 9.57
CA THR A 321 -16.23 0.81 9.76
C THR A 321 -16.73 1.34 11.10
N ILE A 322 -15.88 1.36 12.13
CA ILE A 322 -16.28 1.65 13.50
C ILE A 322 -15.88 3.08 13.88
N GLN A 323 -16.84 4.00 13.91
CA GLN A 323 -16.60 5.43 14.14
C GLN A 323 -15.82 5.75 15.44
N PRO A 324 -16.06 5.08 16.59
CA PRO A 324 -15.20 5.27 17.76
C PRO A 324 -13.74 4.94 17.52
N LEU A 325 -13.45 3.88 16.74
CA LEU A 325 -12.08 3.49 16.39
C LEU A 325 -11.44 4.49 15.41
N GLN A 326 -12.21 5.11 14.52
CA GLN A 326 -11.73 6.16 13.61
C GLN A 326 -11.11 7.33 14.38
N ARG A 327 -11.77 7.80 15.44
CA ARG A 327 -11.31 8.95 16.24
C ARG A 327 -9.97 8.70 16.93
N ILE A 328 -9.74 7.47 17.39
CA ILE A 328 -8.50 7.08 18.09
C ILE A 328 -7.52 6.33 17.19
N ALA A 329 -7.76 6.28 15.87
CA ALA A 329 -6.98 5.46 14.93
C ALA A 329 -5.49 5.80 14.95
N HIS A 330 -5.15 7.07 15.22
CA HIS A 330 -3.77 7.56 15.36
C HIS A 330 -3.03 6.99 16.58
N LEU A 331 -3.74 6.46 17.59
CA LEU A 331 -3.18 5.79 18.77
C LEU A 331 -3.10 4.27 18.63
N ILE A 332 -3.71 3.71 17.58
CA ILE A 332 -3.68 2.26 17.35
C ILE A 332 -2.40 1.94 16.55
N PRO A 333 -1.40 1.26 17.14
CA PRO A 333 -0.11 1.04 16.49
C PRO A 333 -0.22 0.23 15.19
N PHE A 334 -1.24 -0.63 15.09
CA PHE A 334 -1.43 -1.47 13.92
C PHE A 334 -1.92 -0.67 12.70
N THR A 335 -2.62 0.46 12.90
CA THR A 335 -3.04 1.35 11.81
C THR A 335 -1.86 1.74 10.91
N TYR A 336 -0.67 1.88 11.49
CA TYR A 336 0.56 2.25 10.78
C TYR A 336 1.10 1.16 9.85
N LEU A 337 0.52 -0.05 9.82
CA LEU A 337 0.75 -0.99 8.73
C LEU A 337 0.22 -0.47 7.39
N ARG A 338 -0.80 0.39 7.39
CA ARG A 338 -1.31 1.09 6.20
C ARG A 338 -0.50 2.36 5.92
N SER A 339 0.82 2.23 5.98
CA SER A 339 1.75 3.36 6.04
C SER A 339 1.68 4.26 4.82
N VAL A 340 1.58 3.70 3.62
CA VAL A 340 1.46 4.46 2.37
C VAL A 340 0.17 5.27 2.32
N GLU A 341 -0.95 4.72 2.80
CA GLU A 341 -2.23 5.43 2.85
C GLU A 341 -2.24 6.56 3.87
N ILE A 342 -1.47 6.43 4.95
CA ILE A 342 -1.26 7.50 5.94
C ILE A 342 -0.38 8.60 5.36
N LEU A 343 0.73 8.22 4.72
CA LEU A 343 1.71 9.17 4.16
C LEU A 343 1.15 9.95 2.98
N SER A 344 0.34 9.30 2.16
CA SER A 344 -0.43 9.96 1.10
C SER A 344 -1.62 10.75 1.63
N GLY A 345 -1.96 10.66 2.92
CA GLY A 345 -3.14 11.30 3.50
C GLY A 345 -4.48 10.69 3.07
N ARG A 346 -4.48 9.63 2.25
CA ARG A 346 -5.69 8.94 1.77
C ARG A 346 -6.51 8.38 2.94
N LEU A 347 -5.85 7.68 3.87
CA LEU A 347 -6.52 7.08 5.02
C LEU A 347 -7.02 8.16 5.98
N SER A 348 -6.19 9.13 6.31
CA SER A 348 -6.53 10.27 7.19
C SER A 348 -7.74 11.03 6.67
N LYS A 349 -7.84 11.19 5.34
CA LYS A 349 -9.02 11.74 4.65
C LYS A 349 -10.25 10.84 4.70
N GLN A 350 -10.07 9.54 4.51
CA GLN A 350 -11.17 8.57 4.54
C GLN A 350 -11.86 8.51 5.91
N ILE A 351 -11.10 8.60 7.01
CA ILE A 351 -11.63 8.46 8.37
C ILE A 351 -11.75 9.80 9.12
N ASP A 352 -11.48 10.92 8.44
CA ASP A 352 -11.53 12.28 8.99
C ASP A 352 -10.70 12.43 10.29
N ASN A 353 -9.41 12.05 10.23
CA ASN A 353 -8.50 12.11 11.38
C ASN A 353 -7.15 12.73 11.00
N VAL A 354 -6.99 14.03 11.29
CA VAL A 354 -5.75 14.81 11.03
C VAL A 354 -4.53 14.30 11.79
N ASP A 355 -4.76 13.75 12.98
CA ASP A 355 -3.69 13.30 13.87
C ASP A 355 -3.08 11.98 13.38
N LEU A 356 -3.77 11.26 12.48
CA LEU A 356 -3.22 10.10 11.81
C LEU A 356 -2.25 10.55 10.71
N ASN A 357 -0.99 10.70 11.06
CA ASN A 357 0.05 11.16 10.13
C ASN A 357 1.44 10.56 10.47
N TRP A 358 2.43 10.86 9.63
CA TRP A 358 3.81 10.41 9.80
C TRP A 358 4.42 10.77 11.15
N SER A 359 4.26 12.03 11.59
CA SER A 359 4.86 12.51 12.82
C SER A 359 4.32 11.77 14.03
N MET A 360 3.01 11.54 14.08
CA MET A 360 2.38 10.76 15.15
C MET A 360 2.90 9.32 15.18
N GLY A 361 3.05 8.67 14.02
CA GLY A 361 3.61 7.32 13.94
C GLY A 361 5.05 7.21 14.44
N MET A 362 5.88 8.19 14.08
CA MET A 362 7.28 8.27 14.51
C MET A 362 7.45 8.54 16.01
N VAL A 363 6.44 9.10 16.68
CA VAL A 363 6.44 9.27 18.13
C VAL A 363 5.84 8.04 18.81
N LEU A 364 4.65 7.62 18.38
CA LEU A 364 3.88 6.58 19.04
C LEU A 364 4.59 5.22 19.00
N LEU A 365 5.04 4.78 17.82
CA LEU A 365 5.57 3.42 17.65
C LEU A 365 6.83 3.20 18.49
N PRO A 366 7.86 4.08 18.47
CA PRO A 366 9.03 3.89 19.33
C PRO A 366 8.69 3.96 20.82
N CYS A 367 7.79 4.85 21.24
CA CYS A 367 7.34 4.93 22.63
C CYS A 367 6.69 3.61 23.08
N LEU A 368 5.81 3.04 22.25
CA LEU A 368 5.15 1.78 22.54
C LEU A 368 6.13 0.60 22.57
N ILE A 369 7.08 0.54 21.63
CA ILE A 369 8.14 -0.49 21.61
C ILE A 369 8.91 -0.47 22.95
N ILE A 370 9.37 0.70 23.38
CA ILE A 370 10.13 0.83 24.63
C ILE A 370 9.26 0.42 25.83
N LEU A 371 8.02 0.91 25.89
CA LEU A 371 7.10 0.64 26.99
C LEU A 371 6.78 -0.86 27.11
N LEU A 372 6.45 -1.50 25.98
CA LEU A 372 6.11 -2.93 25.93
C LEU A 372 7.34 -3.78 26.25
N LEU A 373 8.51 -3.46 25.69
CA LEU A 373 9.76 -4.16 26.02
C LEU A 373 10.06 -4.11 27.52
N VAL A 374 10.02 -2.92 28.13
CA VAL A 374 10.25 -2.75 29.58
C VAL A 374 9.22 -3.55 30.38
N GLY A 375 7.94 -3.50 29.99
CA GLY A 375 6.87 -4.27 30.61
C GLY A 375 7.11 -5.78 30.55
N ILE A 376 7.50 -6.31 29.38
CA ILE A 376 7.84 -7.73 29.19
C ILE A 376 8.99 -8.14 30.11
N LEU A 377 10.07 -7.35 30.13
CA LEU A 377 11.25 -7.64 30.96
C LEU A 377 10.91 -7.65 32.45
N PHE A 378 10.07 -6.71 32.90
CA PHE A 378 9.60 -6.63 34.27
C PHE A 378 8.79 -7.87 34.68
N ILE A 379 7.84 -8.28 33.85
CA ILE A 379 6.97 -9.44 34.09
C ILE A 379 7.79 -10.73 34.15
N GLU A 380 8.72 -10.94 33.21
CA GLU A 380 9.58 -12.13 33.17
C GLU A 380 10.55 -12.19 34.37
N ARG A 381 11.09 -11.03 34.80
CA ARG A 381 11.94 -10.94 35.99
C ARG A 381 11.16 -11.24 37.27
N TRP A 382 9.96 -10.67 37.42
CA TRP A 382 9.10 -10.91 38.57
C TRP A 382 8.70 -12.39 38.68
N GLY A 383 8.30 -12.99 37.56
CA GLY A 383 7.97 -14.42 37.48
C GLY A 383 9.13 -15.33 37.89
N SER A 384 10.37 -14.90 37.68
CA SER A 384 11.56 -15.61 38.15
C SER A 384 11.82 -15.45 39.66
N SER A 385 11.45 -14.31 40.26
CA SER A 385 11.77 -14.01 41.67
C SER A 385 10.83 -14.73 42.65
N ARG A 386 9.51 -14.70 42.38
CA ARG A 386 8.48 -15.35 43.22
C ARG A 386 8.73 -16.84 43.46
N LYS A 387 9.31 -17.56 42.49
CA LYS A 387 9.61 -18.99 42.64
C LYS A 387 10.90 -19.26 43.43
N LYS A 388 11.92 -18.39 43.37
CA LYS A 388 13.14 -18.58 44.17
C LYS A 388 12.88 -18.48 45.68
N GLU A 389 11.85 -17.73 46.08
CA GLU A 389 11.39 -17.67 47.47
C GLU A 389 10.59 -18.91 47.87
N VAL A 390 9.77 -19.47 46.98
CA VAL A 390 8.98 -20.69 47.27
C VAL A 390 9.84 -21.95 47.39
N PHE A 391 10.96 -22.04 46.67
CA PHE A 391 11.91 -23.16 46.75
C PHE A 391 13.05 -22.96 47.77
N LYS A 392 12.97 -21.91 48.60
CA LYS A 392 13.90 -21.66 49.71
C LYS A 392 13.37 -22.16 51.07
N VAL A 393 12.41 -23.09 51.05
CA VAL A 393 11.91 -23.80 52.24
C VAL A 393 12.55 -25.18 52.32
#